data_AF-A0A814E4J4-F1
#
_entry.id   AF-A0A814E4J4-F1
#
_cell.length_a   1.000
_cell.length_b   1.000
_cell.length_c   1.000
_cell.angle_alpha   90.00
_cell.angle_beta   90.00
_cell.angle_gamma   90.00
#
_symmetry.space_group_name_H-M   'P 1'
#
loop_
_entity.id
_entity.type
_entity.pdbx_description
1 polymer ?
#
loop_
_entity_poly.entity_id
_entity_poly.type
_entity_poly.pdbx_seq_one_letter_code
_entity_poly.pdbx_strand_id
1 'polypeptide(L)'
;MSETRLNKVLHKQIQDLKRCNTQNAPVRFRVKKSPFDDDDDECDTKEASAVDKTYKLTGCIYPNSDIYKEAAYEIELGLHKTYPLEPPEVRFLTPFYHPNVGGDGKFCHEVLKKTVEWKSNTTLIDVVKAVVDRIDKPDVDQSIVFEVGKEYVDNRAEFDRKAAEFVKKHGLPRN
;
A
#
# COMPACT_ATOMS: atom_id res chain seq x y z
N MET A 1 -6.76 -3.34 -29.94
CA MET A 1 -6.44 -4.58 -29.20
C MET A 1 -7.59 -4.89 -28.24
N SER A 2 -8.07 -6.14 -28.20
CA SER A 2 -9.19 -6.54 -27.33
C SER A 2 -8.76 -6.47 -25.86
N GLU A 3 -9.30 -5.53 -25.11
CA GLU A 3 -9.12 -5.45 -23.66
C GLU A 3 -9.74 -6.68 -22.96
N THR A 4 -8.91 -7.49 -22.29
CA THR A 4 -9.35 -8.66 -21.54
C THR A 4 -10.36 -8.28 -20.44
N ARG A 5 -11.29 -9.16 -20.07
CA ARG A 5 -12.25 -8.93 -18.96
C ARG A 5 -11.56 -8.46 -17.68
N LEU A 6 -10.37 -8.99 -17.39
CA LEU A 6 -9.54 -8.59 -16.25
C LEU A 6 -9.09 -7.13 -16.35
N ASN A 7 -8.66 -6.66 -17.53
CA ASN A 7 -8.22 -5.28 -17.74
C ASN A 7 -9.37 -4.31 -17.51
N LYS A 8 -10.58 -4.63 -17.96
CA LYS A 8 -11.77 -3.79 -17.71
C LYS A 8 -12.10 -3.69 -16.22
N VAL A 9 -11.98 -4.79 -15.48
CA VAL A 9 -12.17 -4.80 -14.02
C VAL A 9 -11.10 -3.95 -13.35
N LEU A 10 -9.83 -4.13 -13.71
CA LEU A 10 -8.71 -3.41 -13.12
C LEU A 10 -8.78 -1.91 -13.41
N HIS A 11 -9.06 -1.51 -14.66
CA HIS A 11 -9.32 -0.11 -15.03
C HIS A 11 -10.42 0.50 -14.16
N LYS A 12 -11.55 -0.20 -14.00
CA LYS A 12 -12.64 0.28 -13.16
C LYS A 12 -12.19 0.47 -11.70
N GLN A 13 -11.51 -0.52 -11.12
CA GLN A 13 -11.03 -0.42 -9.74
C GLN A 13 -10.02 0.73 -9.54
N ILE A 14 -9.15 0.99 -10.52
CA ILE A 14 -8.22 2.13 -10.48
C ILE A 14 -8.97 3.46 -10.59
N GLN A 15 -9.98 3.56 -11.46
CA GLN A 15 -10.82 4.75 -11.56
C GLN A 15 -11.60 5.01 -10.26
N ASP A 16 -12.08 3.95 -9.60
CA ASP A 16 -12.73 4.06 -8.31
C ASP A 16 -11.73 4.54 -7.22
N LEU A 17 -10.49 4.03 -7.22
CA LEU A 17 -9.42 4.54 -6.35
C LEU A 17 -9.08 6.02 -6.63
N LYS A 18 -9.00 6.43 -7.90
CA LYS A 18 -8.76 7.84 -8.29
C LYS A 18 -9.87 8.76 -7.73
N ARG A 19 -11.08 8.25 -7.55
CA ARG A 19 -12.23 8.98 -6.97
C ARG A 19 -12.25 9.00 -5.44
N CYS A 20 -11.51 8.13 -4.75
CA CYS A 20 -11.44 8.04 -3.28
C CYS A 20 -10.69 9.21 -2.59
N ASN A 21 -10.55 10.37 -3.23
CA ASN A 21 -9.82 11.52 -2.70
C ASN A 21 -10.74 12.65 -2.17
N THR A 22 -11.99 12.35 -1.79
CA THR A 22 -12.93 13.36 -1.28
C THR A 22 -12.86 13.47 0.26
N GLN A 23 -13.21 14.65 0.80
CA GLN A 23 -13.03 14.99 2.23
C GLN A 23 -13.71 14.01 3.22
N ASN A 24 -14.67 13.19 2.78
CA ASN A 24 -15.41 12.20 3.58
C ASN A 24 -15.18 10.74 3.16
N ALA A 25 -14.14 10.44 2.36
CA ALA A 25 -13.85 9.06 1.98
C ALA A 25 -13.36 8.25 3.20
N PRO A 26 -13.76 6.98 3.34
CA PRO A 26 -13.32 6.11 4.44
C PRO A 26 -11.81 5.89 4.45
N VAL A 27 -11.16 6.09 3.30
CA VAL A 27 -9.71 6.16 3.14
C VAL A 27 -9.38 7.22 2.12
N ARG A 28 -8.36 8.02 2.41
CA ARG A 28 -7.72 8.88 1.42
C ARG A 28 -6.63 8.08 0.73
N PHE A 29 -6.77 7.93 -0.58
CA PHE A 29 -5.72 7.40 -1.43
C PHE A 29 -5.57 8.30 -2.65
N ARG A 30 -4.33 8.66 -2.97
CA ARG A 30 -4.03 9.46 -4.16
C ARG A 30 -3.19 8.62 -5.10
N VAL A 31 -3.81 8.16 -6.19
CA VAL A 31 -3.08 7.46 -7.26
C VAL A 31 -2.05 8.42 -7.86
N LYS A 32 -0.80 7.96 -7.97
CA LYS A 32 0.31 8.68 -8.60
C LYS A 32 0.60 8.15 -9.99
N LYS A 33 0.71 6.82 -10.13
CA LYS A 33 0.98 6.15 -11.40
C LYS A 33 0.16 4.87 -11.49
N SER A 34 -0.51 4.68 -12.61
CA SER A 34 -1.31 3.51 -12.96
C SER A 34 -0.68 2.80 -14.16
N PRO A 35 -0.89 1.47 -14.32
CA PRO A 35 -0.46 0.70 -15.48
C PRO A 35 -1.14 1.11 -16.80
N PHE A 36 -2.07 2.07 -16.74
CA PHE A 36 -2.86 2.56 -17.86
C PHE A 36 -2.79 4.09 -18.02
N ASP A 37 -1.91 4.76 -17.27
CA ASP A 37 -1.61 6.16 -17.59
C ASP A 37 -0.75 6.14 -18.86
N ASP A 38 -1.16 6.86 -19.91
CA ASP A 38 -0.59 6.77 -21.27
C ASP A 38 0.95 6.92 -21.28
N ASP A 39 1.63 6.04 -22.04
CA ASP A 39 3.09 6.01 -22.20
C ASP A 39 3.61 7.31 -22.87
N ASP A 40 4.22 8.22 -22.10
CA ASP A 40 4.84 9.45 -22.64
C ASP A 40 6.22 9.78 -22.04
N ASP A 41 7.02 8.78 -21.63
CA ASP A 41 8.48 8.97 -21.49
C ASP A 41 9.24 7.64 -21.64
N GLU A 42 9.84 7.47 -22.81
CA GLU A 42 10.66 6.35 -23.28
C GLU A 42 12.11 6.45 -22.75
N CYS A 43 12.69 5.36 -22.20
CA CYS A 43 14.16 5.16 -22.20
C CYS A 43 14.54 3.71 -21.88
N ASP A 44 15.04 3.00 -22.90
CA ASP A 44 15.96 1.85 -22.87
C ASP A 44 15.86 0.84 -21.71
N THR A 45 15.07 -0.22 -21.91
CA THR A 45 15.63 -1.58 -21.85
C THR A 45 14.91 -2.47 -22.86
N LYS A 46 15.72 -3.05 -23.75
CA LYS A 46 15.37 -3.99 -24.80
C LYS A 46 14.61 -5.21 -24.26
N GLU A 47 13.65 -5.67 -25.06
CA GLU A 47 12.96 -6.97 -24.99
C GLU A 47 12.62 -7.45 -23.57
N ALA A 48 11.48 -6.98 -23.04
CA ALA A 48 10.75 -7.79 -22.10
C ALA A 48 10.18 -9.01 -22.86
N SER A 49 10.93 -10.11 -22.83
CA SER A 49 10.44 -11.47 -23.06
C SER A 49 9.07 -11.65 -22.40
N ALA A 50 8.21 -12.48 -22.97
CA ALA A 50 6.83 -12.76 -22.52
C ALA A 50 6.75 -13.48 -21.14
N VAL A 51 7.44 -12.94 -20.14
CA VAL A 51 7.60 -13.47 -18.79
C VAL A 51 6.82 -12.54 -17.85
N ASP A 52 5.67 -13.04 -17.40
CA ASP A 52 4.91 -12.56 -16.23
C ASP A 52 4.51 -11.07 -16.25
N LYS A 53 3.40 -10.74 -16.92
CA LYS A 53 2.81 -9.38 -16.85
C LYS A 53 2.36 -9.08 -15.41
N THR A 54 3.19 -8.33 -14.69
CA THR A 54 2.86 -7.78 -13.37
C THR A 54 2.43 -6.32 -13.55
N TYR A 55 1.21 -5.98 -13.13
CA TYR A 55 0.76 -4.59 -13.13
C TYR A 55 1.18 -3.91 -11.82
N LYS A 56 1.53 -2.63 -11.88
CA LYS A 56 1.94 -1.85 -10.71
C LYS A 56 1.14 -0.56 -10.63
N LEU A 57 0.52 -0.33 -9.49
CA LEU A 57 -0.17 0.92 -9.17
C LEU A 57 0.54 1.56 -7.98
N THR A 58 0.99 2.80 -8.11
CA THR A 58 1.54 3.55 -6.98
C THR A 58 0.58 4.67 -6.57
N GLY A 59 0.59 4.98 -5.28
CA GLY A 59 -0.15 6.10 -4.74
C GLY A 59 0.16 6.35 -3.28
N CYS A 60 -0.41 7.41 -2.72
CA CYS A 60 -0.17 7.79 -1.33
C CYS A 60 -1.36 7.47 -0.45
N ILE A 61 -1.09 6.85 0.70
CA ILE A 61 -2.04 6.70 1.81
C ILE A 61 -1.88 7.84 2.82
N TYR A 62 -2.95 8.10 3.57
CA TYR A 62 -3.00 9.09 4.64
C TYR A 62 -3.60 8.43 5.88
N PRO A 63 -2.77 7.80 6.73
CA PRO A 63 -3.21 7.26 8.01
C PRO A 63 -3.79 8.33 8.92
N ASN A 64 -4.58 7.90 9.91
CA ASN A 64 -5.23 8.78 10.88
C ASN A 64 -4.62 8.67 12.29
N SER A 65 -3.71 7.72 12.52
CA SER A 65 -3.04 7.56 13.82
C SER A 65 -2.29 8.82 14.24
N ASP A 66 -2.18 9.06 15.55
CA ASP A 66 -1.58 10.28 16.07
C ASP A 66 -0.15 10.55 15.60
N ILE A 67 0.62 9.49 15.34
CA ILE A 67 2.02 9.60 14.90
C ILE A 67 2.09 9.73 13.38
N TYR A 68 1.32 8.93 12.64
CA TYR A 68 1.46 8.83 11.19
C TYR A 68 0.62 9.87 10.43
N LYS A 69 -0.37 10.51 11.08
CA LYS A 69 -1.28 11.48 10.45
C LYS A 69 -0.61 12.76 9.94
N GLU A 70 0.61 13.06 10.34
CA GLU A 70 1.31 14.30 9.96
C GLU A 70 1.95 14.22 8.56
N ALA A 71 2.06 13.03 7.96
CA ALA A 71 2.64 12.84 6.64
C ALA A 71 1.76 11.98 5.72
N ALA A 72 2.15 11.93 4.45
CA ALA A 72 1.67 10.98 3.45
C ALA A 72 2.74 9.90 3.22
N TYR A 73 2.32 8.70 2.84
CA TYR A 73 3.22 7.58 2.59
C TYR A 73 2.89 6.96 1.25
N GLU A 74 3.89 6.88 0.39
CA GLU A 74 3.75 6.25 -0.92
C GLU A 74 3.85 4.73 -0.79
N ILE A 75 2.90 4.05 -1.41
CA ILE A 75 2.82 2.59 -1.50
C ILE A 75 2.71 2.16 -2.96
N GLU A 76 3.21 0.96 -3.25
CA GLU A 76 3.06 0.23 -4.49
C GLU A 76 2.11 -0.96 -4.25
N LEU A 77 1.11 -1.10 -5.10
CA LEU A 77 0.28 -2.30 -5.24
C LEU A 77 0.77 -3.08 -6.45
N GLY A 78 1.38 -4.24 -6.20
CA GLY A 78 1.86 -5.17 -7.22
C GLY A 78 0.80 -6.23 -7.53
N LEU A 79 0.23 -6.21 -8.74
CA LEU A 79 -0.73 -7.21 -9.20
C LEU A 79 0.00 -8.25 -10.04
N HIS A 80 0.25 -9.41 -9.45
CA HIS A 80 0.87 -10.56 -10.09
C HIS A 80 -0.11 -11.27 -11.06
N LYS A 81 0.38 -12.21 -11.88
CA LYS A 81 -0.45 -12.94 -12.89
C LYS A 81 -1.67 -13.68 -12.34
N THR A 82 -1.63 -14.11 -11.09
CA THR A 82 -2.72 -14.84 -10.43
C THR A 82 -3.79 -13.90 -9.85
N TYR A 83 -3.65 -12.57 -9.97
CA TYR A 83 -4.70 -11.63 -9.59
C TYR A 83 -5.94 -11.80 -10.48
N PRO A 84 -7.18 -11.81 -9.95
CA PRO A 84 -7.57 -11.53 -8.56
C PRO A 84 -7.73 -12.79 -7.68
N LEU A 85 -7.22 -13.95 -8.08
CA LEU A 85 -7.29 -15.16 -7.26
C LEU A 85 -6.48 -14.99 -5.96
N GLU A 86 -5.30 -14.38 -6.04
CA GLU A 86 -4.51 -13.98 -4.87
C GLU A 86 -4.51 -12.44 -4.73
N PRO A 87 -4.32 -11.91 -3.51
CA PRO A 87 -4.29 -10.47 -3.26
C PRO A 87 -3.06 -9.80 -3.89
N PRO A 88 -3.14 -8.50 -4.18
CA PRO A 88 -1.97 -7.75 -4.61
C PRO A 88 -0.91 -7.72 -3.49
N GLU A 89 0.34 -7.63 -3.90
CA GLU A 89 1.44 -7.32 -2.98
C GLU A 89 1.41 -5.84 -2.60
N VAL A 90 1.68 -5.53 -1.34
CA VAL A 90 1.74 -4.14 -0.85
C VAL A 90 3.14 -3.85 -0.35
N ARG A 91 3.72 -2.77 -0.88
CA ARG A 91 5.05 -2.30 -0.47
C ARG A 91 5.05 -0.80 -0.22
N PHE A 92 5.55 -0.38 0.93
CA PHE A 92 5.85 0.99 1.25
C PHE A 92 7.10 1.44 0.49
N LEU A 93 6.95 2.46 -0.35
CA LEU A 93 8.05 3.10 -1.07
C LEU A 93 8.67 4.21 -0.22
N THR A 94 7.86 4.88 0.60
CA THR A 94 8.36 5.73 1.67
C THR A 94 8.90 4.86 2.79
N PRO A 95 10.15 5.07 3.28
CA PRO A 95 10.62 4.39 4.47
C PRO A 95 9.61 4.50 5.61
N PHE A 96 9.39 3.43 6.36
CA PHE A 96 8.32 3.38 7.35
C PHE A 96 8.74 2.59 8.60
N TYR A 97 8.57 3.19 9.78
CA TYR A 97 8.86 2.53 11.05
C TYR A 97 7.57 2.05 11.68
N HIS A 98 7.29 0.74 11.60
CA HIS A 98 6.03 0.16 12.06
C HIS A 98 6.16 -1.34 12.33
N PRO A 99 5.49 -1.91 13.35
CA PRO A 99 5.59 -3.35 13.66
C PRO A 99 5.27 -4.27 12.46
N ASN A 100 4.21 -3.93 11.70
CA ASN A 100 3.75 -4.72 10.56
C ASN A 100 4.35 -4.33 9.19
N VAL A 101 5.40 -3.51 9.15
CA VAL A 101 6.09 -3.15 7.90
C VAL A 101 7.57 -3.51 8.01
N GLY A 102 8.06 -4.30 7.05
CA GLY A 102 9.47 -4.68 7.00
C GLY A 102 10.39 -3.51 6.63
N GLY A 103 11.69 -3.64 6.94
CA GLY A 103 12.68 -2.62 6.57
C GLY A 103 12.86 -2.44 5.05
N ASP A 104 12.45 -3.42 4.25
CA ASP A 104 12.37 -3.35 2.78
C ASP A 104 11.05 -2.75 2.27
N GLY A 105 10.19 -2.28 3.19
CA GLY A 105 8.88 -1.71 2.92
C GLY A 105 7.77 -2.75 2.74
N LYS A 106 8.05 -4.06 2.81
CA LYS A 106 7.01 -5.07 2.59
C LYS A 106 5.96 -5.03 3.70
N PHE A 107 4.70 -5.08 3.30
CA PHE A 107 3.57 -5.28 4.19
C PHE A 107 3.10 -6.75 4.10
N CYS A 108 2.83 -7.37 5.24
CA CYS A 108 2.60 -8.82 5.31
C CYS A 108 1.34 -9.24 4.54
N HIS A 109 1.48 -10.18 3.59
CA HIS A 109 0.36 -10.74 2.83
C HIS A 109 -0.67 -11.45 3.71
N GLU A 110 -0.23 -12.13 4.78
CA GLU A 110 -1.14 -12.80 5.72
C GLU A 110 -1.97 -11.78 6.51
N VAL A 111 -1.41 -10.59 6.77
CA VAL A 111 -2.17 -9.49 7.37
C VAL A 111 -3.24 -8.98 6.41
N LEU A 112 -2.94 -8.83 5.12
CA LEU A 112 -3.96 -8.50 4.12
C LEU A 112 -5.05 -9.56 4.07
N LYS A 113 -4.71 -10.84 3.88
CA LYS A 113 -5.68 -11.94 3.80
C LYS A 113 -6.60 -12.00 5.01
N LYS A 114 -6.05 -11.88 6.22
CA LYS A 114 -6.84 -11.90 7.47
C LYS A 114 -7.70 -10.65 7.63
N THR A 115 -7.22 -9.48 7.21
CA THR A 115 -7.94 -8.21 7.41
C THR A 115 -9.11 -8.05 6.44
N VAL A 116 -8.98 -8.51 5.19
CA VAL A 116 -10.06 -8.37 4.18
C VAL A 116 -10.83 -9.65 3.87
N GLU A 117 -10.50 -10.78 4.50
CA GLU A 117 -11.02 -12.12 4.12
C GLU A 117 -11.00 -12.31 2.59
N TRP A 118 -9.79 -12.23 2.00
CA TRP A 118 -9.62 -12.05 0.55
C TRP A 118 -10.51 -12.96 -0.29
N LYS A 119 -11.28 -12.35 -1.19
CA LYS A 119 -12.07 -13.00 -2.23
C LYS A 119 -11.75 -12.34 -3.56
N SER A 120 -11.95 -13.04 -4.67
CA SER A 120 -11.67 -12.50 -6.01
C SER A 120 -12.54 -11.30 -6.42
N ASN A 121 -13.55 -10.96 -5.62
CA ASN A 121 -14.36 -9.76 -5.75
C ASN A 121 -13.97 -8.62 -4.78
N THR A 122 -12.97 -8.82 -3.92
CA THR A 122 -12.41 -7.76 -3.06
C THR A 122 -11.76 -6.68 -3.94
N THR A 123 -12.03 -5.41 -3.62
CA THR A 123 -11.56 -4.28 -4.43
C THR A 123 -10.20 -3.76 -3.97
N LEU A 124 -9.47 -3.06 -4.85
CA LEU A 124 -8.26 -2.35 -4.44
C LEU A 124 -8.54 -1.29 -3.35
N ILE A 125 -9.74 -0.71 -3.30
CA ILE A 125 -10.14 0.20 -2.21
C ILE A 125 -10.12 -0.54 -0.87
N ASP A 126 -10.64 -1.77 -0.82
CA ASP A 126 -10.67 -2.58 0.40
C ASP A 126 -9.25 -2.98 0.83
N VAL A 127 -8.36 -3.23 -0.12
CA VAL A 127 -6.92 -3.45 0.16
C VAL A 127 -6.31 -2.23 0.82
N VAL A 128 -6.49 -1.02 0.25
CA VAL A 128 -5.91 0.20 0.82
C VAL A 128 -6.54 0.52 2.19
N LYS A 129 -7.84 0.25 2.40
CA LYS A 129 -8.49 0.31 3.72
C LYS A 129 -7.81 -0.58 4.73
N ALA A 130 -7.60 -1.86 4.42
CA ALA A 130 -6.94 -2.77 5.33
C ALA A 130 -5.51 -2.36 5.67
N VAL A 131 -4.78 -1.79 4.71
CA VAL A 131 -3.45 -1.23 4.96
C VAL A 131 -3.55 -0.07 5.97
N VAL A 132 -4.39 0.92 5.71
CA VAL A 132 -4.57 2.08 6.61
C VAL A 132 -5.03 1.65 7.99
N ASP A 133 -6.04 0.77 8.08
CA ASP A 133 -6.55 0.24 9.35
C ASP A 133 -5.46 -0.46 10.15
N ARG A 134 -4.58 -1.21 9.48
CA ARG A 134 -3.46 -1.89 10.14
C ARG A 134 -2.38 -0.92 10.62
N ILE A 135 -2.11 0.14 9.85
CA ILE A 135 -1.17 1.19 10.27
C ILE A 135 -1.73 1.96 11.47
N ASP A 136 -3.04 2.20 11.49
CA ASP A 136 -3.71 2.88 12.60
C ASP A 136 -3.86 1.96 13.84
N LYS A 137 -3.94 0.64 13.63
CA LYS A 137 -4.07 -0.38 14.68
C LYS A 137 -3.05 -1.50 14.47
N PRO A 138 -1.80 -1.31 14.94
CA PRO A 138 -0.75 -2.30 14.81
C PRO A 138 -1.13 -3.62 15.49
N ASP A 139 -0.74 -4.73 14.89
CA ASP A 139 -0.92 -6.08 15.43
C ASP A 139 0.43 -6.67 15.78
N VAL A 140 0.73 -6.68 17.06
CA VAL A 140 2.04 -7.09 17.59
C VAL A 140 2.31 -8.58 17.41
N ASP A 141 1.26 -9.41 17.39
CA ASP A 141 1.37 -10.86 17.18
C ASP A 141 1.72 -11.20 15.73
N GLN A 142 1.51 -10.26 14.81
CA GLN A 142 1.88 -10.35 13.40
C GLN A 142 2.98 -9.35 13.02
N SER A 143 3.79 -8.92 13.98
CA SER A 143 4.93 -8.02 13.72
C SER A 143 5.91 -8.69 12.76
N ILE A 144 6.26 -8.01 11.67
CA ILE A 144 7.30 -8.45 10.72
C ILE A 144 8.67 -8.22 11.34
N VAL A 145 8.83 -7.10 12.04
CA VAL A 145 10.07 -6.73 12.71
C VAL A 145 9.90 -6.97 14.20
N PHE A 146 10.45 -8.09 14.68
CA PHE A 146 10.29 -8.51 16.08
C PHE A 146 10.68 -7.42 17.08
N GLU A 147 11.80 -6.74 16.83
CA GLU A 147 12.34 -5.69 17.70
C GLU A 147 11.40 -4.49 17.81
N VAL A 148 10.81 -4.07 16.69
CA VAL A 148 9.86 -2.94 16.65
C VAL A 148 8.54 -3.32 17.33
N GLY A 149 8.06 -4.55 17.12
CA GLY A 149 6.87 -5.07 17.80
C GLY A 149 7.09 -5.18 19.32
N LYS A 150 8.25 -5.67 19.75
CA LYS A 150 8.63 -5.73 21.16
C LYS A 150 8.72 -4.33 21.77
N GLU A 151 9.37 -3.39 21.09
CA GLU A 151 9.46 -2.00 21.56
C GLU A 151 8.07 -1.35 21.70
N TYR A 152 7.16 -1.60 20.75
CA TYR A 152 5.78 -1.11 20.81
C TYR A 152 5.05 -1.57 22.08
N VAL A 153 5.30 -2.80 22.55
CA VAL A 153 4.68 -3.38 23.75
C VAL A 153 5.43 -2.97 25.02
N ASP A 154 6.75 -3.13 25.05
CA ASP A 154 7.57 -2.99 26.26
C ASP A 154 7.90 -1.52 26.58
N ASN A 155 7.99 -0.66 25.56
CA ASN A 155 8.35 0.76 25.73
C ASN A 155 7.65 1.64 24.69
N ARG A 156 6.34 1.82 24.88
CA ARG A 156 5.51 2.60 23.97
C ARG A 156 5.99 4.04 23.76
N ALA A 157 6.54 4.68 24.80
CA ALA A 157 7.03 6.05 24.70
C ALA A 157 8.25 6.18 23.78
N GLU A 158 9.18 5.23 23.83
CA GLU A 158 10.35 5.22 22.94
C GLU A 158 9.95 4.87 21.51
N PHE A 159 9.02 3.92 21.33
CA PHE A 159 8.44 3.63 20.01
C PHE A 159 7.83 4.89 19.41
N ASP A 160 6.97 5.59 20.14
CA ASP A 160 6.28 6.79 19.66
C ASP A 160 7.28 7.89 19.28
N ARG A 161 8.34 8.08 20.10
CA ARG A 161 9.42 9.03 19.81
C ARG A 161 10.14 8.70 18.50
N LYS A 162 10.59 7.44 18.34
CA LYS A 162 11.30 6.99 17.13
C LYS A 162 10.41 7.07 15.90
N ALA A 163 9.16 6.62 16.01
CA ALA A 163 8.19 6.68 14.93
C ALA A 163 7.94 8.13 14.49
N ALA A 164 7.75 9.06 15.44
CA ALA A 164 7.58 10.48 15.13
C ALA A 164 8.82 11.11 14.46
N GLU A 165 10.03 10.78 14.94
CA GLU A 165 11.29 11.20 14.29
C GLU A 165 11.40 10.66 12.86
N PHE A 166 11.00 9.40 12.67
CA PHE A 166 11.01 8.74 11.38
C PHE A 166 10.03 9.40 10.40
N VAL A 167 8.81 9.69 10.86
CA VAL A 167 7.79 10.42 10.10
C VAL A 167 8.31 11.81 9.71
N LYS A 168 8.92 12.55 10.64
CA LYS A 168 9.48 13.87 10.35
C LYS A 168 10.60 13.83 9.32
N LYS A 169 11.41 12.77 9.30
CA LYS A 169 12.56 12.62 8.41
C LYS A 169 12.19 12.11 7.01
N HIS A 170 11.23 11.19 6.92
CA HIS A 170 10.94 10.45 5.69
C HIS A 170 9.53 10.68 5.14
N GLY A 171 8.60 11.17 5.95
CA GLY A 171 7.22 11.41 5.56
C GLY A 171 7.11 12.41 4.40
N LEU A 172 6.19 12.14 3.49
CA LEU A 172 5.92 13.04 2.37
C LEU A 172 4.90 14.12 2.77
N PRO A 173 4.92 15.29 2.11
CA PRO A 173 3.91 16.33 2.33
C PRO A 173 2.48 15.83 2.08
N ARG A 174 1.56 16.21 2.98
CA ARG A 174 0.11 16.01 2.83
C ARG A 174 -0.49 17.15 2.00
N ASN A 175 -0.26 17.18 0.69
CA ASN A 175 -0.84 18.21 -0.18
C ASN A 175 -2.37 18.10 -0.29
#